data_AF-A0A0K8UU71-F1
#
_entry.id   AF-A0A0K8UU71-F1
#
_cell.length_a   1.000
_cell.length_b   1.000
_cell.length_c   1.000
_cell.angle_alpha   90.00
_cell.angle_beta   90.00
_cell.angle_gamma   90.00
#
_symmetry.space_group_name_H-M   'P 1'
#
loop_
_entity.id
_entity.type
_entity.pdbx_description
1 polymer ?
#
loop_
_entity_poly.entity_id
_entity_poly.type
_entity_poly.pdbx_seq_one_letter_code
_entity_poly.pdbx_strand_id
1 'polypeptide(L)'
;MSKRSLNCLFGCLAANSRYCRNYSYKAVRRPDTAILSRKLTAPQVESKPDELQAPNDLTKHLRAKILATGPITVAEYMREVLTNPLSGYYMNRDVFGREGDFITSPEICQIFGELVAVWVVSEWRKLGSPTPFQVVELGPGRGTLSRDVLKVLTQFKLAGQFSMHMVEISPYLSKVQAQYLCFSSEIVTDENSSHYLTGKTATGTKVFWHKRLEDVPNAFSIILAHEFFDALPVHKLQRDEKYWKEVLIDVNENNSNDFDNKQQFRYVISKSQTPVSHLFTSITGETRDCLEYSLDTDRIINIIANRFESDGGIALIMDYGHFGEKGDTFRVRKVHVVLFFEFI
;
A
#
# COMPACT_ATOMS: atom_id res chain seq x y z
N MET A 1 10.04 -29.44 44.97
CA MET A 1 8.75 -28.75 44.69
C MET A 1 9.00 -27.80 43.52
N SER A 2 8.88 -28.16 42.24
CA SER A 2 7.69 -28.49 41.43
C SER A 2 6.58 -27.43 41.50
N LYS A 3 6.42 -26.57 40.47
CA LYS A 3 5.50 -26.76 39.31
C LYS A 3 5.45 -25.51 38.38
N ARG A 4 5.65 -25.78 37.07
CA ARG A 4 4.94 -25.30 35.83
C ARG A 4 4.90 -23.78 35.55
N SER A 5 5.46 -23.19 34.50
CA SER A 5 5.45 -23.44 33.04
C SER A 5 4.06 -23.49 32.39
N LEU A 6 3.68 -22.45 31.65
CA LEU A 6 2.82 -22.57 30.47
C LEU A 6 3.36 -21.66 29.36
N ASN A 7 4.02 -22.29 28.39
CA ASN A 7 4.24 -21.74 27.07
C ASN A 7 2.89 -21.68 26.35
N CYS A 8 2.59 -20.58 25.65
CA CYS A 8 1.62 -20.62 24.56
C CYS A 8 2.42 -20.64 23.24
N LEU A 9 2.74 -21.86 22.80
CA LEU A 9 3.05 -22.17 21.42
C LEU A 9 1.73 -22.12 20.63
N PHE A 10 1.64 -21.29 19.61
CA PHE A 10 0.88 -21.67 18.42
C PHE A 10 1.86 -22.34 17.46
N GLY A 11 2.05 -23.64 17.70
CA GLY A 11 2.73 -24.56 16.80
C GLY A 11 1.68 -25.23 15.92
N CYS A 12 1.84 -25.07 14.61
CA CYS A 12 1.15 -25.87 13.60
C CYS A 12 1.60 -27.35 13.75
N LEU A 13 0.63 -28.25 13.98
CA LEU A 13 0.77 -29.71 13.99
C LEU A 13 -0.31 -30.25 13.04
N ALA A 14 -0.08 -31.06 12.01
CA ALA A 14 1.11 -31.56 11.33
C ALA A 14 0.61 -32.25 10.03
N ALA A 15 1.41 -32.23 8.96
CA ALA A 15 1.60 -33.39 8.07
C ALA A 15 2.80 -33.16 7.13
N ASN A 16 3.93 -33.80 7.47
CA ASN A 16 5.03 -34.22 6.58
C ASN A 16 5.50 -33.27 5.45
N SER A 17 6.42 -32.35 5.79
CA SER A 17 7.54 -32.00 4.90
C SER A 17 8.65 -31.35 5.72
N ARG A 18 9.83 -31.98 5.73
CA ARG A 18 11.02 -31.54 6.48
C ARG A 18 11.71 -30.37 5.77
N TYR A 19 11.21 -29.13 5.78
CA TYR A 19 12.02 -27.92 5.51
C TYR A 19 11.27 -26.64 5.93
N CYS A 20 11.13 -26.37 7.24
CA CYS A 20 10.88 -24.99 7.69
C CYS A 20 12.22 -24.28 7.87
N ARG A 21 12.57 -23.38 6.94
CA ARG A 21 13.74 -22.50 7.06
C ARG A 21 13.27 -21.14 7.60
N ASN A 22 13.55 -20.86 8.87
CA ASN A 22 13.37 -19.53 9.44
C ASN A 22 14.59 -18.65 9.09
N TYR A 23 14.53 -17.92 7.97
CA TYR A 23 15.45 -16.83 7.70
C TYR A 23 14.71 -15.50 7.87
N SER A 24 14.86 -14.86 9.04
CA SER A 24 14.60 -13.42 9.17
C SER A 24 15.85 -12.70 8.69
N TYR A 25 15.74 -11.92 7.60
CA TYR A 25 16.84 -11.04 7.20
C TYR A 25 17.11 -10.02 8.33
N LYS A 26 18.37 -9.88 8.74
CA LYS A 26 18.79 -8.87 9.73
C LYS A 26 18.54 -7.47 9.15
N ALA A 27 17.96 -6.58 9.95
CA ALA A 27 17.83 -5.17 9.62
C ALA A 27 19.20 -4.57 9.26
N VAL A 28 19.32 -3.98 8.07
CA VAL A 28 20.50 -3.25 7.64
C VAL A 28 20.43 -1.85 8.26
N ARG A 29 21.36 -1.51 9.15
CA ARG A 29 21.48 -0.14 9.66
C ARG A 29 21.98 0.77 8.54
N ARG A 30 21.23 1.83 8.23
CA ARG A 30 21.66 2.86 7.28
C ARG A 30 22.85 3.66 7.85
N PRO A 31 23.86 4.00 7.03
CA PRO A 31 24.83 5.03 7.38
C PRO A 31 24.14 6.39 7.53
N ASP A 32 24.66 7.22 8.43
CA ASP A 32 24.17 8.58 8.67
C ASP A 32 24.44 9.47 7.44
N THR A 33 23.38 9.87 6.73
CA THR A 33 23.48 10.67 5.49
C THR A 33 23.78 12.14 5.73
N ALA A 34 23.92 12.58 6.99
CA ALA A 34 24.33 13.94 7.33
C ALA A 34 25.71 14.34 6.75
N ILE A 35 26.53 13.38 6.31
CA ILE A 35 27.88 13.61 5.79
C ILE A 35 27.89 13.90 4.27
N LEU A 36 26.79 13.66 3.55
CA LEU A 36 26.73 13.80 2.08
C LEU A 36 26.08 15.09 1.57
N SER A 37 25.72 16.04 2.43
CA SER A 37 25.18 17.35 2.01
C SER A 37 26.28 18.28 1.49
N ARG A 38 26.77 18.04 0.27
CA ARG A 38 27.41 19.11 -0.53
C ARG A 38 26.30 19.97 -1.12
N LYS A 39 26.30 21.26 -0.76
CA LYS A 39 25.41 22.31 -1.26
C LYS A 39 25.38 22.30 -2.79
N LEU A 40 24.29 21.81 -3.38
CA LEU A 40 23.92 22.09 -4.76
C LEU A 40 22.80 23.13 -4.70
N THR A 41 23.14 24.37 -5.04
CA THR A 41 22.17 25.45 -5.23
C THR A 41 21.37 25.20 -6.50
N ALA A 42 20.05 24.99 -6.34
CA ALA A 42 19.12 24.89 -7.46
C ALA A 42 18.88 26.28 -8.10
N PRO A 43 18.76 26.37 -9.44
CA PRO A 43 18.46 27.62 -10.12
C PRO A 43 17.00 28.04 -9.90
N GLN A 44 16.78 29.35 -9.79
CA GLN A 44 15.44 29.94 -9.66
C GLN A 44 14.72 29.90 -11.00
N VAL A 45 13.53 29.30 -11.02
CA VAL A 45 12.60 29.36 -12.16
C VAL A 45 11.34 30.07 -11.67
N GLU A 46 10.98 31.15 -12.38
CA GLU A 46 9.81 31.98 -12.12
C GLU A 46 8.51 31.17 -12.23
N SER A 47 7.65 31.30 -11.23
CA SER A 47 6.35 30.64 -11.15
C SER A 47 5.33 31.29 -12.08
N LYS A 48 4.75 30.51 -13.01
CA LYS A 48 3.51 30.87 -13.70
C LYS A 48 2.31 30.73 -12.74
N PRO A 49 1.28 31.57 -12.87
CA PRO A 49 0.13 31.58 -11.95
C PRO A 49 -0.74 30.32 -12.08
N ASP A 50 -1.15 29.81 -10.90
CA ASP A 50 -2.00 28.65 -10.63
C ASP A 50 -3.33 28.66 -11.40
N GLU A 51 -3.61 27.59 -12.17
CA GLU A 51 -4.98 27.16 -12.47
C GLU A 51 -5.47 26.21 -11.37
N LEU A 52 -5.91 26.80 -10.25
CA LEU A 52 -6.61 26.10 -9.16
C LEU A 52 -8.08 25.84 -9.54
N GLN A 53 -8.40 24.66 -10.07
CA GLN A 53 -9.75 24.06 -10.06
C GLN A 53 -9.65 22.68 -9.37
N ALA A 54 -10.33 22.30 -8.29
CA ALA A 54 -11.36 22.94 -7.46
C ALA A 54 -11.18 22.45 -5.98
N PRO A 55 -10.85 23.33 -5.01
CA PRO A 55 -10.74 22.97 -3.58
C PRO A 55 -12.07 22.66 -2.87
N ASN A 56 -13.20 22.67 -3.57
CA ASN A 56 -14.51 22.91 -2.96
C ASN A 56 -15.47 21.72 -2.88
N ASP A 57 -15.28 20.60 -3.57
CA ASP A 57 -16.31 19.54 -3.61
C ASP A 57 -16.10 18.43 -2.57
N LEU A 58 -14.91 17.82 -2.54
CA LEU A 58 -14.57 16.78 -1.55
C LEU A 58 -14.65 17.32 -0.11
N THR A 59 -14.14 18.53 0.11
CA THR A 59 -14.17 19.16 1.43
C THR A 59 -15.60 19.40 1.92
N LYS A 60 -16.50 19.85 1.03
CA LYS A 60 -17.93 20.00 1.33
C LYS A 60 -18.59 18.67 1.60
N HIS A 61 -18.27 17.64 0.80
CA HIS A 61 -18.76 16.28 1.01
C HIS A 61 -18.36 15.73 2.38
N LEU A 62 -17.07 15.81 2.74
CA LEU A 62 -16.56 15.37 4.04
C LEU A 62 -17.20 16.15 5.19
N ARG A 63 -17.35 17.47 5.07
CA ARG A 63 -18.03 18.29 6.07
C ARG A 63 -19.50 17.87 6.24
N ALA A 64 -20.23 17.71 5.14
CA ALA A 64 -21.63 17.28 5.18
C ALA A 64 -21.78 15.90 5.83
N LYS A 65 -20.88 14.96 5.51
CA LYS A 65 -20.82 13.63 6.12
C LYS A 65 -20.61 13.71 7.62
N ILE A 66 -19.57 14.42 8.08
CA ILE A 66 -19.26 14.56 9.51
C ILE A 66 -20.41 15.24 10.27
N LEU A 67 -21.05 16.27 9.69
CA LEU A 67 -22.21 16.92 10.32
C LEU A 67 -23.43 15.99 10.43
N ALA A 68 -23.58 15.03 9.51
CA ALA A 68 -24.69 14.09 9.50
C ALA A 68 -24.46 12.86 10.40
N THR A 69 -23.23 12.32 10.43
CA THR A 69 -22.91 11.05 11.12
C THR A 69 -22.11 11.23 12.40
N GLY A 70 -21.63 12.44 12.68
CA GLY A 70 -20.64 12.71 13.70
C GLY A 70 -19.20 12.49 13.21
N PRO A 71 -18.21 12.63 14.10
CA PRO A 71 -16.79 12.50 13.78
C PRO A 71 -16.47 11.14 13.13
N ILE A 72 -15.64 11.16 12.08
CA ILE A 72 -15.23 9.96 11.34
C ILE A 72 -13.84 9.49 11.76
N THR A 73 -13.52 8.23 11.51
CA THR A 73 -12.18 7.71 11.82
C THR A 73 -11.11 8.30 10.87
N VAL A 74 -9.84 8.30 11.30
CA VAL A 74 -8.72 8.67 10.41
C VAL A 74 -8.68 7.76 9.17
N ALA A 75 -8.95 6.47 9.34
CA ALA A 75 -9.00 5.52 8.24
C ALA A 75 -10.10 5.87 7.22
N GLU A 76 -11.28 6.27 7.69
CA GLU A 76 -12.37 6.68 6.82
C GLU A 76 -12.05 7.97 6.07
N TYR A 77 -11.46 8.95 6.75
CA TYR A 77 -10.97 10.16 6.09
C TYR A 77 -9.92 9.85 5.01
N MET A 78 -8.93 9.00 5.31
CA MET A 78 -7.94 8.55 4.32
C MET A 78 -8.60 7.90 3.12
N ARG A 79 -9.57 7.00 3.34
CA ARG A 79 -10.29 6.32 2.26
C ARG A 79 -11.01 7.30 1.34
N GLU A 80 -11.69 8.30 1.89
CA GLU A 80 -12.37 9.33 1.12
C GLU A 80 -11.39 10.21 0.34
N VAL A 81 -10.30 10.65 0.97
CA VAL A 81 -9.32 11.53 0.30
C VAL A 81 -8.52 10.80 -0.77
N LEU A 82 -8.19 9.52 -0.56
CA LEU A 82 -7.34 8.76 -1.47
C LEU A 82 -8.13 8.05 -2.58
N THR A 83 -9.27 7.45 -2.25
CA THR A 83 -9.93 6.46 -3.12
C THR A 83 -11.40 6.76 -3.46
N ASN A 84 -11.94 7.91 -3.04
CA ASN A 84 -13.30 8.30 -3.44
C ASN A 84 -13.44 8.31 -4.98
N PRO A 85 -14.45 7.63 -5.56
CA PRO A 85 -14.58 7.52 -7.02
C PRO A 85 -14.75 8.86 -7.75
N LEU A 86 -15.29 9.89 -7.09
CA LEU A 86 -15.58 11.18 -7.69
C LEU A 86 -14.41 12.17 -7.56
N SER A 87 -13.66 12.11 -6.46
CA SER A 87 -12.66 13.14 -6.13
C SER A 87 -11.41 12.61 -5.43
N GLY A 88 -11.26 11.30 -5.28
CA GLY A 88 -10.14 10.67 -4.63
C GLY A 88 -8.83 10.89 -5.38
N TYR A 89 -7.75 11.07 -4.62
CA TYR A 89 -6.44 11.41 -5.15
C TYR A 89 -5.94 10.43 -6.24
N TYR A 90 -6.11 9.13 -6.01
CA TYR A 90 -5.65 8.08 -6.95
C TYR A 90 -6.64 7.76 -8.08
N MET A 91 -7.82 8.38 -8.11
CA MET A 91 -8.87 8.04 -9.08
C MET A 91 -8.85 8.91 -10.34
N ASN A 92 -8.44 10.18 -10.24
CA ASN A 92 -8.70 11.18 -11.27
C ASN A 92 -7.47 11.84 -11.91
N ARG A 93 -6.24 11.51 -11.49
CA ARG A 93 -5.02 12.18 -11.98
C ARG A 93 -3.85 11.20 -12.17
N ASP A 94 -2.93 11.57 -13.06
CA ASP A 94 -1.62 10.94 -13.18
C ASP A 94 -0.68 11.53 -12.10
N VAL A 95 -0.62 10.87 -10.95
CA VAL A 95 0.08 11.37 -9.75
C VAL A 95 1.55 10.92 -9.67
N PHE A 96 2.04 10.15 -10.65
CA PHE A 96 3.34 9.48 -10.59
C PHE A 96 4.31 9.95 -11.70
N GLY A 97 5.59 10.15 -11.37
CA GLY A 97 6.68 10.48 -12.30
C GLY A 97 7.34 11.85 -12.07
N ARG A 98 8.30 12.24 -12.92
CA ARG A 98 9.02 13.53 -12.82
C ARG A 98 8.13 14.78 -12.99
N GLU A 99 6.99 14.63 -13.66
CA GLU A 99 5.97 15.68 -13.82
C GLU A 99 4.74 15.44 -12.93
N GLY A 100 4.69 14.33 -12.18
CA GLY A 100 3.71 14.05 -11.14
C GLY A 100 4.24 14.44 -9.76
N ASP A 101 3.42 14.30 -8.72
CA ASP A 101 3.78 14.72 -7.38
C ASP A 101 4.76 13.74 -6.68
N PHE A 102 4.99 12.56 -7.27
CA PHE A 102 5.80 11.49 -6.68
C PHE A 102 6.84 10.90 -7.64
N ILE A 103 8.07 10.73 -7.15
CA ILE A 103 9.11 9.94 -7.84
C ILE A 103 9.39 8.69 -7.00
N THR A 104 8.84 7.53 -7.40
CA THR A 104 9.08 6.24 -6.71
C THR A 104 10.43 5.65 -7.09
N SER A 105 10.98 4.75 -6.27
CA SER A 105 12.27 4.09 -6.55
C SER A 105 12.37 3.47 -7.97
N PRO A 106 11.32 2.80 -8.50
CA PRO A 106 11.27 2.36 -9.91
C PRO A 106 11.37 3.50 -10.94
N GLU A 107 10.83 4.69 -10.65
CA GLU A 107 10.88 5.86 -11.53
C GLU A 107 12.23 6.61 -11.48
N ILE A 108 13.01 6.41 -10.41
CA ILE A 108 14.36 6.99 -10.26
C ILE A 108 15.38 6.18 -11.07
N CYS A 109 15.33 4.85 -10.98
CA CYS A 109 16.37 4.00 -11.56
C CYS A 109 15.86 2.60 -11.95
N GLN A 110 15.96 2.28 -13.25
CA GLN A 110 15.65 0.97 -13.84
C GLN A 110 16.37 -0.21 -13.13
N ILE A 111 17.56 0.02 -12.56
CA ILE A 111 18.32 -1.01 -11.84
C ILE A 111 17.51 -1.58 -10.67
N PHE A 112 16.65 -0.78 -10.04
CA PHE A 112 15.80 -1.24 -8.95
C PHE A 112 14.86 -2.37 -9.41
N GLY A 113 14.11 -2.15 -10.50
CA GLY A 113 13.20 -3.15 -11.05
C GLY A 113 13.93 -4.41 -11.54
N GLU A 114 15.10 -4.25 -12.16
CA GLU A 114 15.92 -5.39 -12.58
C GLU A 114 16.42 -6.23 -11.40
N LEU A 115 16.83 -5.60 -10.29
CA LEU A 115 17.23 -6.31 -9.07
C LEU A 115 16.07 -7.06 -8.42
N VAL A 116 14.87 -6.46 -8.39
CA VAL A 116 13.65 -7.15 -7.92
C VAL A 116 13.36 -8.36 -8.80
N ALA A 117 13.50 -8.24 -10.12
CA ALA A 117 13.30 -9.35 -11.04
C ALA A 117 14.31 -10.49 -10.84
N VAL A 118 15.58 -10.15 -10.60
CA VAL A 118 16.62 -11.13 -10.26
C VAL A 118 16.28 -11.83 -8.93
N TRP A 119 15.77 -11.09 -7.94
CA TRP A 119 15.28 -11.68 -6.69
C TRP A 119 14.14 -12.66 -6.96
N VAL A 120 13.15 -12.28 -7.78
CA VAL A 120 12.02 -13.16 -8.18
C VAL A 120 12.53 -14.48 -8.75
N VAL A 121 13.44 -14.41 -9.75
CA VAL A 121 14.00 -15.62 -10.39
C VAL A 121 14.82 -16.46 -9.40
N SER A 122 15.60 -15.82 -8.54
CA SER A 122 16.45 -16.48 -7.55
C SER A 122 15.62 -17.27 -6.52
N GLU A 123 14.63 -16.62 -5.91
CA GLU A 123 13.78 -17.27 -4.90
C GLU A 123 12.86 -18.33 -5.52
N TRP A 124 12.28 -18.06 -6.69
CA TRP A 124 11.50 -19.04 -7.43
C TRP A 124 12.31 -20.32 -7.73
N ARG A 125 13.57 -20.18 -8.16
CA ARG A 125 14.47 -21.33 -8.39
C ARG A 125 14.78 -22.10 -7.11
N LYS A 126 15.01 -21.41 -5.99
CA LYS A 126 15.25 -22.05 -4.68
C LYS A 126 14.06 -22.86 -4.20
N LEU A 127 12.85 -22.47 -4.60
CA LEU A 127 11.59 -23.16 -4.31
C LEU A 127 11.28 -24.31 -5.29
N GLY A 128 12.22 -24.67 -6.16
CA GLY A 128 12.06 -25.80 -7.08
C GLY A 128 11.46 -25.42 -8.44
N SER A 129 11.37 -24.12 -8.76
CA SER A 129 10.86 -23.62 -10.05
C SER A 129 9.42 -24.09 -10.39
N PRO A 130 8.44 -23.94 -9.48
CA PRO A 130 7.06 -24.36 -9.74
C PRO A 130 6.48 -23.64 -10.97
N THR A 131 5.77 -24.38 -11.83
CA THR A 131 5.13 -23.85 -13.05
C THR A 131 3.75 -24.47 -13.28
N PRO A 132 2.76 -23.71 -13.82
CA PRO A 132 2.82 -22.26 -14.03
C PRO A 132 2.82 -21.51 -12.68
N PHE A 133 3.37 -20.29 -12.67
CA PHE A 133 3.34 -19.43 -11.50
C PHE A 133 2.74 -18.05 -11.80
N GLN A 134 2.33 -17.32 -10.78
CA GLN A 134 1.80 -15.98 -10.91
C GLN A 134 2.80 -14.96 -10.35
N VAL A 135 2.96 -13.84 -11.04
CA VAL A 135 3.60 -12.64 -10.50
C VAL A 135 2.49 -11.63 -10.22
N VAL A 136 2.24 -11.37 -8.94
CA VAL A 136 1.15 -10.49 -8.49
C VAL A 136 1.76 -9.18 -7.99
N GLU A 137 1.31 -8.03 -8.47
CA GLU A 137 1.74 -6.73 -7.95
C GLU A 137 0.56 -5.98 -7.31
N LEU A 138 0.74 -5.56 -6.07
CA LEU A 138 -0.23 -4.76 -5.33
C LEU A 138 0.05 -3.27 -5.55
N GLY A 139 -0.93 -2.52 -6.06
CA GLY A 139 -0.80 -1.08 -6.31
C GLY A 139 0.36 -0.72 -7.25
N PRO A 140 0.36 -1.20 -8.51
CA PRO A 140 1.51 -1.09 -9.41
C PRO A 140 1.82 0.34 -9.92
N GLY A 141 1.02 1.35 -9.55
CA GLY A 141 1.21 2.73 -9.98
C GLY A 141 1.16 2.86 -11.51
N ARG A 142 2.26 3.25 -12.15
CA ARG A 142 2.37 3.32 -13.63
C ARG A 142 2.70 1.97 -14.28
N GLY A 143 2.99 0.94 -13.50
CA GLY A 143 3.44 -0.37 -13.99
C GLY A 143 4.93 -0.42 -14.34
N THR A 144 5.74 0.52 -13.86
CA THR A 144 7.18 0.61 -14.14
C THR A 144 7.95 -0.57 -13.56
N LEU A 145 7.71 -0.92 -12.29
CA LEU A 145 8.28 -2.12 -11.67
C LEU A 145 7.87 -3.39 -12.44
N SER A 146 6.59 -3.53 -12.75
CA SER A 146 6.05 -4.66 -13.50
C SER A 146 6.70 -4.80 -14.88
N ARG A 147 6.97 -3.68 -15.56
CA ARG A 147 7.64 -3.68 -16.87
C ARG A 147 9.06 -4.19 -16.79
N ASP A 148 9.83 -3.72 -15.80
CA ASP A 148 11.22 -4.15 -15.60
C ASP A 148 11.28 -5.62 -15.21
N VAL A 149 10.39 -6.06 -14.32
CA VAL A 149 10.25 -7.47 -13.95
C VAL A 149 9.90 -8.33 -15.16
N LEU A 150 8.88 -7.95 -15.93
CA LEU A 150 8.48 -8.63 -17.15
C LEU A 150 9.65 -8.76 -18.14
N LYS A 151 10.38 -7.66 -18.39
CA LYS A 151 11.52 -7.62 -19.30
C LYS A 151 12.60 -8.62 -18.88
N VAL A 152 13.01 -8.63 -17.62
CA VAL A 152 14.04 -9.56 -17.13
C VAL A 152 13.55 -11.01 -17.15
N LEU A 153 12.30 -11.30 -16.73
CA LEU A 153 11.75 -12.65 -16.78
C LEU A 153 11.70 -13.21 -18.21
N THR A 154 11.41 -12.36 -19.21
CA THR A 154 11.44 -12.78 -20.62
C THR A 154 12.87 -13.07 -21.11
N GLN A 155 13.88 -12.34 -20.64
CA GLN A 155 15.29 -12.62 -20.95
C GLN A 155 15.75 -13.98 -20.37
N PHE A 156 15.21 -14.38 -19.23
CA PHE A 156 15.40 -15.73 -18.68
C PHE A 156 14.62 -16.83 -19.41
N LYS A 157 13.95 -16.50 -20.53
CA LYS A 157 13.14 -17.43 -21.35
C LYS A 157 12.00 -18.09 -20.57
N LEU A 158 11.44 -17.38 -19.59
CA LEU A 158 10.30 -17.84 -18.79
C LEU A 158 8.95 -17.46 -19.40
N ALA A 159 8.93 -16.90 -20.62
CA ALA A 159 7.70 -16.55 -21.32
C ALA A 159 6.78 -17.78 -21.43
N GLY A 160 5.50 -17.60 -21.08
CA GLY A 160 4.51 -18.67 -21.04
C GLY A 160 4.52 -19.55 -19.79
N GLN A 161 5.51 -19.41 -18.90
CA GLN A 161 5.54 -20.11 -17.60
C GLN A 161 4.88 -19.32 -16.47
N PHE A 162 4.61 -18.03 -16.71
CA PHE A 162 3.95 -17.15 -15.75
C PHE A 162 2.89 -16.25 -16.39
N SER A 163 1.99 -15.77 -15.53
CA SER A 163 1.07 -14.67 -15.80
C SER A 163 1.35 -13.52 -14.84
N MET A 164 1.10 -12.30 -15.31
CA MET A 164 1.14 -11.10 -14.47
C MET A 164 -0.28 -10.79 -13.97
N HIS A 165 -0.40 -10.49 -12.69
CA HIS A 165 -1.66 -10.14 -12.04
C HIS A 165 -1.49 -8.80 -11.31
N MET A 166 -2.26 -7.81 -11.73
CA MET A 166 -2.16 -6.43 -11.25
C MET A 166 -3.36 -6.18 -10.33
N VAL A 167 -3.12 -5.88 -9.06
CA VAL A 167 -4.20 -5.49 -8.13
C VAL A 167 -4.28 -3.97 -8.10
N GLU A 168 -5.23 -3.43 -8.87
CA GLU A 168 -5.41 -2.01 -9.14
C GLU A 168 -6.90 -1.65 -9.08
N ILE A 169 -7.22 -0.61 -8.33
CA ILE A 169 -8.60 -0.12 -8.18
C ILE A 169 -8.92 0.99 -9.18
N SER A 170 -7.91 1.72 -9.66
CA SER A 170 -8.05 2.86 -10.57
C SER A 170 -8.23 2.41 -12.02
N PRO A 171 -9.40 2.69 -12.65
CA PRO A 171 -9.61 2.40 -14.07
C PRO A 171 -8.69 3.22 -14.98
N TYR A 172 -8.22 4.37 -14.51
CA TYR A 172 -7.27 5.21 -15.24
C TYR A 172 -5.88 4.55 -15.27
N LEU A 173 -5.32 4.22 -14.11
CA LEU A 173 -3.98 3.63 -14.03
C LEU A 173 -3.91 2.27 -14.71
N SER A 174 -4.94 1.42 -14.55
CA SER A 174 -4.97 0.14 -15.26
C SER A 174 -4.94 0.26 -16.79
N LYS A 175 -5.56 1.31 -17.37
CA LYS A 175 -5.42 1.61 -18.80
C LYS A 175 -4.00 2.06 -19.16
N VAL A 176 -3.39 2.93 -18.36
CA VAL A 176 -2.00 3.38 -18.56
C VAL A 176 -1.03 2.19 -18.50
N GLN A 177 -1.18 1.33 -17.48
CA GLN A 177 -0.40 0.11 -17.31
C GLN A 177 -0.58 -0.84 -18.51
N ALA A 178 -1.81 -1.04 -18.98
CA ALA A 178 -2.09 -1.89 -20.14
C ALA A 178 -1.45 -1.35 -21.43
N GLN A 179 -1.51 -0.04 -21.68
CA GLN A 179 -0.81 0.59 -22.81
C GLN A 179 0.70 0.41 -22.72
N TYR A 180 1.25 0.40 -21.50
CA TYR A 180 2.68 0.31 -21.27
C TYR A 180 3.23 -1.13 -21.35
N LEU A 181 2.43 -2.12 -20.93
CA LEU A 181 2.83 -3.52 -20.82
C LEU A 181 2.37 -4.40 -21.98
N CYS A 182 1.22 -4.09 -22.59
CA CYS A 182 0.53 -4.99 -23.50
C CYS A 182 0.50 -4.47 -24.94
N PHE A 183 0.59 -5.41 -25.89
CA PHE A 183 0.33 -5.13 -27.31
C PHE A 183 -1.18 -5.08 -27.60
N SER A 184 -1.97 -5.88 -26.88
CA SER A 184 -3.42 -5.89 -26.96
C SER A 184 -4.01 -5.97 -25.56
N SER A 185 -5.10 -5.23 -25.31
CA SER A 185 -5.87 -5.32 -24.06
C SER A 185 -7.36 -5.22 -24.35
N GLU A 186 -8.17 -5.87 -23.53
CA GLU A 186 -9.62 -5.92 -23.65
C GLU A 186 -10.27 -5.77 -22.27
N ILE A 187 -11.31 -4.95 -22.21
CA ILE A 187 -12.14 -4.79 -21.01
C ILE A 187 -13.05 -6.01 -20.94
N VAL A 188 -13.08 -6.65 -19.77
CA VAL A 188 -13.93 -7.81 -19.53
C VAL A 188 -15.25 -7.33 -18.96
N THR A 189 -16.34 -7.66 -19.65
CA THR A 189 -17.72 -7.24 -19.30
C THR A 189 -18.50 -8.32 -18.56
N ASP A 190 -17.96 -9.54 -18.45
CA ASP A 190 -18.55 -10.61 -17.67
C ASP A 190 -18.46 -10.29 -16.17
N GLU A 191 -19.61 -10.13 -15.53
CA GLU A 191 -19.71 -9.84 -14.09
C GLU A 191 -19.18 -10.97 -13.21
N ASN A 192 -19.11 -12.21 -13.72
CA ASN A 192 -18.54 -13.34 -13.01
C ASN A 192 -17.01 -13.45 -13.17
N SER A 193 -16.41 -12.62 -14.02
CA SER A 193 -14.97 -12.63 -14.22
C SER A 193 -14.26 -12.13 -12.97
N SER A 194 -13.17 -12.81 -12.61
CA SER A 194 -12.32 -12.41 -11.50
C SER A 194 -11.42 -11.21 -11.83
N HIS A 195 -11.40 -10.76 -13.08
CA HIS A 195 -10.63 -9.61 -13.56
C HIS A 195 -11.48 -8.74 -14.49
N TYR A 196 -11.28 -7.43 -14.43
CA TYR A 196 -12.06 -6.46 -15.21
C TYR A 196 -11.35 -5.97 -16.48
N LEU A 197 -10.05 -6.25 -16.59
CA LEU A 197 -9.23 -5.96 -17.77
C LEU A 197 -8.22 -7.09 -17.94
N THR A 198 -7.98 -7.49 -19.18
CA THR A 198 -6.93 -8.46 -19.53
C THR A 198 -6.14 -7.96 -20.73
N GLY A 199 -4.90 -8.43 -20.85
CA GLY A 199 -4.01 -8.06 -21.94
C GLY A 199 -2.97 -9.12 -22.22
N LYS A 200 -2.30 -8.95 -23.35
CA LYS A 200 -1.22 -9.81 -23.81
C LYS A 200 -0.01 -8.97 -24.18
N THR A 201 1.13 -9.31 -23.61
CA THR A 201 2.42 -8.66 -23.91
C THR A 201 2.91 -9.07 -25.31
N ALA A 202 3.87 -8.33 -25.86
CA ALA A 202 4.51 -8.69 -27.14
C ALA A 202 5.20 -10.07 -27.10
N THR A 203 5.64 -10.51 -25.92
CA THR A 203 6.25 -11.83 -25.68
C THR A 203 5.23 -12.93 -25.42
N GLY A 204 3.94 -12.62 -25.43
CA GLY A 204 2.84 -13.57 -25.26
C GLY A 204 2.43 -13.85 -23.81
N THR A 205 3.05 -13.20 -22.83
CA THR A 205 2.66 -13.27 -21.42
C THR A 205 1.27 -12.65 -21.24
N LYS A 206 0.40 -13.31 -20.49
CA LYS A 206 -0.93 -12.79 -20.14
C LYS A 206 -0.82 -11.87 -18.93
N VAL A 207 -1.56 -10.77 -18.96
CA VAL A 207 -1.69 -9.80 -17.87
C VAL A 207 -3.16 -9.66 -17.50
N PHE A 208 -3.47 -9.68 -16.21
CA PHE A 208 -4.83 -9.57 -15.69
C PHE A 208 -4.89 -8.48 -14.64
N TRP A 209 -5.96 -7.69 -14.63
CA TRP A 209 -6.19 -6.65 -13.63
C TRP A 209 -7.39 -6.99 -12.76
N HIS A 210 -7.15 -6.97 -11.45
CA HIS A 210 -8.08 -7.33 -10.40
C HIS A 210 -8.32 -6.13 -9.49
N LYS A 211 -9.54 -5.95 -8.99
CA LYS A 211 -9.82 -4.88 -8.02
C LYS A 211 -9.28 -5.22 -6.63
N ARG A 212 -9.25 -6.51 -6.30
CA ARG A 212 -8.85 -7.01 -4.98
C ARG A 212 -7.94 -8.22 -5.15
N LEU A 213 -7.11 -8.47 -4.12
CA LEU A 213 -6.18 -9.60 -4.13
C LEU A 213 -6.91 -10.95 -4.12
N GLU A 214 -8.09 -10.99 -3.51
CA GLU A 214 -8.98 -12.15 -3.41
C GLU A 214 -9.51 -12.59 -4.78
N ASP A 215 -9.57 -11.68 -5.74
CA ASP A 215 -10.07 -11.97 -7.09
C ASP A 215 -8.97 -12.58 -7.99
N VAL A 216 -7.70 -12.54 -7.56
CA VAL A 216 -6.60 -13.24 -8.24
C VAL A 216 -6.84 -14.75 -8.08
N PRO A 217 -6.75 -15.58 -9.14
CA PRO A 217 -6.93 -17.03 -9.01
C PRO A 217 -5.89 -17.68 -8.09
N ASN A 218 -6.27 -18.72 -7.36
CA ASN A 218 -5.32 -19.47 -6.52
C ASN A 218 -4.33 -20.27 -7.37
N ALA A 219 -3.04 -20.02 -7.14
CA ALA A 219 -1.91 -20.75 -7.68
C ALA A 219 -0.64 -20.33 -6.94
N PHE A 220 0.48 -21.00 -7.22
CA PHE A 220 1.78 -20.59 -6.72
C PHE A 220 2.07 -19.14 -7.13
N SER A 221 2.22 -18.25 -6.14
CA SER A 221 2.25 -16.81 -6.35
C SER A 221 3.51 -16.16 -5.80
N ILE A 222 4.09 -15.26 -6.59
CA ILE A 222 5.15 -14.34 -6.17
C ILE A 222 4.52 -12.96 -6.09
N ILE A 223 4.34 -12.44 -4.88
CA ILE A 223 3.65 -11.18 -4.62
C ILE A 223 4.67 -10.06 -4.42
N LEU A 224 4.52 -8.97 -5.14
CA LEU A 224 5.30 -7.75 -5.01
C LEU A 224 4.39 -6.64 -4.47
N ALA A 225 4.85 -5.93 -3.44
CA ALA A 225 4.18 -4.76 -2.91
C ALA A 225 5.24 -3.68 -2.66
N HIS A 226 5.24 -2.64 -3.47
CA HIS A 226 6.22 -1.55 -3.40
C HIS A 226 5.48 -0.25 -3.09
N GLU A 227 5.74 0.35 -1.91
CA GLU A 227 5.06 1.58 -1.45
C GLU A 227 3.53 1.44 -1.55
N PHE A 228 3.03 0.32 -1.03
CA PHE A 228 1.61 -0.04 -1.09
C PHE A 228 0.95 0.02 0.29
N PHE A 229 1.65 -0.43 1.34
CA PHE A 229 1.09 -0.53 2.68
C PHE A 229 1.11 0.82 3.41
N ASP A 230 2.04 1.72 3.09
CA ASP A 230 2.05 3.10 3.59
C ASP A 230 0.82 3.92 3.17
N ALA A 231 0.23 3.60 2.02
CA ALA A 231 -0.96 4.26 1.49
C ALA A 231 -2.27 3.69 2.06
N LEU A 232 -2.23 2.60 2.84
CA LEU A 232 -3.44 1.99 3.38
C LEU A 232 -4.02 2.79 4.56
N PRO A 233 -5.36 2.85 4.70
CA PRO A 233 -6.02 3.56 5.79
C PRO A 233 -5.57 3.11 7.19
N VAL A 234 -5.15 4.07 8.03
CA VAL A 234 -4.78 3.83 9.42
C VAL A 234 -5.80 4.37 10.41
N HIS A 235 -6.05 3.60 11.46
CA HIS A 235 -6.71 4.04 12.67
C HIS A 235 -5.68 4.62 13.63
N LYS A 236 -6.02 5.75 14.26
CA LYS A 236 -5.21 6.35 15.31
C LYS A 236 -5.82 6.04 16.66
N LEU A 237 -5.05 5.43 17.54
CA LEU A 237 -5.45 5.09 18.90
C LEU A 237 -4.62 5.88 19.90
N GLN A 238 -5.26 6.36 20.96
CA GLN A 238 -4.64 7.03 22.08
C GLN A 238 -5.02 6.31 23.38
N ARG A 239 -4.01 5.98 24.20
CA ARG A 239 -4.18 5.33 25.48
C ARG A 239 -4.67 6.34 26.52
N ASP A 240 -5.75 5.97 27.19
CA ASP A 240 -6.21 6.58 28.44
C ASP A 240 -5.83 5.65 29.62
N GLU A 241 -6.07 6.07 30.87
CA GLU A 241 -5.65 5.34 32.08
C GLU A 241 -6.09 3.86 32.12
N LYS A 242 -7.17 3.50 31.41
CA LYS A 242 -7.76 2.16 31.44
C LYS A 242 -7.92 1.50 30.06
N TYR A 243 -8.02 2.28 28.98
CA TYR A 243 -8.40 1.79 27.66
C TYR A 243 -7.76 2.58 26.52
N TRP A 244 -7.61 1.96 25.36
CA TRP A 244 -7.36 2.68 24.12
C TRP A 244 -8.64 3.36 23.66
N LYS A 245 -8.56 4.63 23.28
CA LYS A 245 -9.62 5.39 22.62
C LYS A 245 -9.17 5.72 21.21
N GLU A 246 -10.11 5.83 20.29
CA GLU A 246 -9.81 6.19 18.92
C GLU A 246 -9.77 7.71 18.75
N VAL A 247 -8.81 8.20 17.98
CA VAL A 247 -8.73 9.57 17.48
C VAL A 247 -9.56 9.65 16.19
N LEU A 248 -10.50 10.59 16.17
CA LEU A 248 -11.45 10.84 15.09
C LEU A 248 -11.19 12.22 14.48
N ILE A 249 -11.80 12.48 13.33
CA ILE A 249 -11.77 13.74 12.61
C ILE A 249 -13.16 14.36 12.65
N ASP A 250 -13.22 15.59 13.15
CA ASP A 250 -14.43 16.38 13.31
C ASP A 250 -14.31 17.73 12.56
N VAL A 251 -15.45 18.39 12.34
CA VAL A 251 -15.48 19.75 11.79
C VAL A 251 -14.96 20.74 12.82
N ASN A 252 -14.17 21.71 12.36
CA ASN A 252 -13.77 22.83 13.20
C ASN A 252 -14.87 23.91 13.20
N GLU A 253 -15.74 23.90 14.21
CA GLU A 253 -16.91 24.81 14.30
C GLU A 253 -16.56 26.29 14.50
N ASN A 254 -15.37 26.59 15.05
CA ASN A 254 -14.92 27.97 15.31
C ASN A 254 -14.66 28.80 14.04
N ASN A 255 -14.71 28.18 12.86
CA ASN A 255 -14.38 28.79 11.56
C ASN A 255 -15.57 28.74 10.58
N SER A 256 -16.80 28.82 11.09
CA SER A 256 -18.03 28.59 10.30
C SER A 256 -18.31 29.61 9.19
N ASN A 257 -17.69 30.79 9.20
CA ASN A 257 -18.02 31.88 8.27
C ASN A 257 -16.93 32.22 7.25
N ASP A 258 -15.82 31.49 7.20
CA ASP A 258 -14.69 31.83 6.32
C ASP A 258 -14.20 30.60 5.55
N PHE A 259 -14.68 30.42 4.32
CA PHE A 259 -14.27 29.32 3.44
C PHE A 259 -12.78 29.39 3.03
N ASP A 260 -12.13 30.56 3.25
CA ASP A 260 -10.70 30.78 2.99
C ASP A 260 -9.78 30.32 4.13
N ASN A 261 -10.33 29.81 5.24
CA ASN A 261 -9.53 29.44 6.40
C ASN A 261 -8.88 28.05 6.26
N LYS A 262 -7.57 27.98 6.53
CA LYS A 262 -6.69 26.81 6.25
C LYS A 262 -6.94 25.56 7.12
N GLN A 263 -7.83 25.58 8.11
CA GLN A 263 -8.07 24.45 9.03
C GLN A 263 -9.57 24.18 9.26
N GLN A 264 -10.19 23.44 8.33
CA GLN A 264 -11.61 23.08 8.37
C GLN A 264 -11.94 21.85 9.22
N PHE A 265 -10.95 21.00 9.49
CA PHE A 265 -11.08 19.77 10.28
C PHE A 265 -10.14 19.78 11.48
N ARG A 266 -10.48 19.02 12.52
CA ARG A 266 -9.68 18.86 13.74
C ARG A 266 -9.70 17.41 14.22
N TYR A 267 -8.67 17.01 14.96
CA TYR A 267 -8.72 15.76 15.71
C TYR A 267 -9.58 15.90 16.97
N VAL A 268 -10.37 14.87 17.27
CA VAL A 268 -11.13 14.71 18.51
C VAL A 268 -10.95 13.30 19.04
N ILE A 269 -11.11 13.09 20.35
CA ILE A 269 -11.05 11.76 20.95
C ILE A 269 -12.47 11.21 21.07
N SER A 270 -12.64 9.94 20.69
CA SER A 270 -13.89 9.20 20.88
C SER A 270 -14.35 9.25 22.34
N LYS A 271 -15.65 9.54 22.55
CA LYS A 271 -16.25 9.63 23.89
C LYS A 271 -16.40 8.26 24.56
N SER A 272 -16.55 7.21 23.76
CA SER A 272 -16.68 5.81 24.16
C SER A 272 -15.72 4.96 23.34
N GLN A 273 -15.46 3.72 23.79
CA GLN A 273 -14.70 2.77 22.98
C GLN A 273 -15.41 2.53 21.65
N THR A 274 -14.68 2.67 20.56
CA THR A 274 -15.14 2.29 19.22
C THR A 274 -14.92 0.79 19.01
N PRO A 275 -15.55 0.16 17.99
CA PRO A 275 -15.30 -1.25 17.69
C PRO A 275 -13.82 -1.57 17.51
N VAL A 276 -13.06 -0.69 16.84
CA VAL A 276 -11.61 -0.84 16.66
C VAL A 276 -10.89 -0.76 18.00
N SER A 277 -11.20 0.24 18.82
CA SER A 277 -10.63 0.40 20.16
C SER A 277 -10.93 -0.79 21.09
N HIS A 278 -12.09 -1.43 20.95
CA HIS A 278 -12.48 -2.59 21.75
C HIS A 278 -11.80 -3.89 21.28
N LEU A 279 -11.63 -4.09 19.97
CA LEU A 279 -10.96 -5.27 19.41
C LEU A 279 -9.44 -5.16 19.46
N PHE A 280 -8.93 -3.94 19.48
CA PHE A 280 -7.49 -3.69 19.50
C PHE A 280 -6.87 -4.26 20.78
N THR A 281 -6.00 -5.25 20.59
CA THR A 281 -5.20 -5.84 21.66
C THR A 281 -3.76 -5.40 21.45
N SER A 282 -3.24 -4.55 22.34
CA SER A 282 -1.84 -4.16 22.28
C SER A 282 -0.93 -5.36 22.52
N ILE A 283 0.23 -5.36 21.85
CA ILE A 283 1.27 -6.36 22.08
C ILE A 283 1.71 -6.30 23.55
N THR A 284 1.99 -7.44 24.16
CA THR A 284 2.52 -7.51 25.54
C THR A 284 3.79 -6.67 25.66
N GLY A 285 3.79 -5.69 26.57
CA GLY A 285 4.90 -4.76 26.74
C GLY A 285 4.76 -3.45 25.94
N GLU A 286 3.59 -3.16 25.38
CA GLU A 286 3.31 -1.87 24.73
C GLU A 286 3.39 -0.71 25.73
N THR A 287 4.35 0.19 25.50
CA THR A 287 4.62 1.35 26.36
C THR A 287 4.05 2.64 25.79
N ARG A 288 3.65 2.67 24.51
CA ARG A 288 3.20 3.90 23.83
C ARG A 288 1.83 4.37 24.31
N ASP A 289 1.64 5.68 24.25
CA ASP A 289 0.35 6.33 24.51
C ASP A 289 -0.41 6.67 23.23
N CYS A 290 0.24 6.59 22.07
CA CYS A 290 -0.39 6.77 20.76
C CYS A 290 0.09 5.67 19.80
N LEU A 291 -0.83 5.16 18.98
CA LEU A 291 -0.56 4.11 18.02
C LEU A 291 -1.30 4.36 16.71
N GLU A 292 -0.65 4.00 15.61
CA GLU A 292 -1.27 3.88 14.29
C GLU A 292 -1.41 2.40 13.93
N TYR A 293 -2.59 2.00 13.50
CA TYR A 293 -2.94 0.61 13.23
C TYR A 293 -3.80 0.47 11.98
N SER A 294 -3.35 -0.32 11.01
CA SER A 294 -4.05 -0.55 9.73
C SER A 294 -4.75 -1.90 9.73
N LEU A 295 -6.09 -1.88 9.80
CA LEU A 295 -6.90 -3.08 9.63
C LEU A 295 -6.80 -3.64 8.20
N ASP A 296 -6.63 -2.76 7.21
CA ASP A 296 -6.50 -3.15 5.81
C ASP A 296 -5.18 -3.90 5.56
N THR A 297 -4.09 -3.47 6.22
CA THR A 297 -2.82 -4.19 6.21
C THR A 297 -2.98 -5.59 6.79
N ASP A 298 -3.55 -5.73 7.99
CA ASP A 298 -3.74 -7.02 8.64
C ASP A 298 -4.59 -7.97 7.79
N ARG A 299 -5.67 -7.44 7.19
CA ARG A 299 -6.53 -8.21 6.29
C ARG A 299 -5.77 -8.73 5.07
N ILE A 300 -5.03 -7.86 4.38
CA ILE A 300 -4.26 -8.22 3.17
C ILE A 300 -3.16 -9.22 3.51
N ILE A 301 -2.42 -9.01 4.60
CA ILE A 301 -1.38 -9.94 5.06
C ILE A 301 -1.97 -11.32 5.39
N ASN A 302 -3.14 -11.37 6.04
CA ASN A 302 -3.81 -12.65 6.31
C ASN A 302 -4.23 -13.37 5.02
N ILE A 303 -4.72 -12.64 4.01
CA ILE A 303 -5.05 -13.23 2.69
C ILE A 303 -3.79 -13.79 2.03
N ILE A 304 -2.68 -13.05 2.05
CA ILE A 304 -1.39 -13.49 1.52
C ILE A 304 -0.91 -14.76 2.24
N ALA A 305 -0.95 -14.76 3.57
CA ALA A 305 -0.51 -15.88 4.39
C ALA A 305 -1.34 -17.15 4.10
N ASN A 306 -2.67 -17.03 4.07
CA ASN A 306 -3.57 -18.14 3.76
C ASN A 306 -3.30 -18.70 2.35
N ARG A 307 -3.08 -17.83 1.36
CA ARG A 307 -2.73 -18.25 -0.01
C ARG A 307 -1.40 -19.00 -0.05
N PHE A 308 -0.40 -18.55 0.70
CA PHE A 308 0.89 -19.24 0.72
C PHE A 308 0.82 -20.58 1.44
N GLU A 309 -0.02 -20.71 2.46
CA GLU A 309 -0.28 -21.98 3.13
C GLU A 309 -0.99 -22.99 2.22
N SER A 310 -1.96 -22.54 1.41
CA SER A 310 -2.72 -23.41 0.51
C SER A 310 -1.99 -23.75 -0.79
N ASP A 311 -1.42 -22.76 -1.46
CA ASP A 311 -0.99 -22.87 -2.86
C ASP A 311 0.53 -22.70 -3.05
N GLY A 312 1.23 -22.34 -1.96
CA GLY A 312 2.63 -21.96 -2.00
C GLY A 312 2.85 -20.57 -2.58
N GLY A 313 3.95 -19.95 -2.18
CA GLY A 313 4.32 -18.64 -2.69
C GLY A 313 5.33 -17.92 -1.83
N ILE A 314 5.66 -16.72 -2.26
CA ILE A 314 6.57 -15.80 -1.58
C ILE A 314 6.13 -14.36 -1.83
N ALA A 315 6.40 -13.47 -0.89
CA ALA A 315 6.16 -12.05 -1.04
C ALA A 315 7.44 -11.24 -0.85
N LEU A 316 7.57 -10.16 -1.60
CA LEU A 316 8.52 -9.08 -1.35
C LEU A 316 7.74 -7.79 -1.10
N ILE A 317 7.73 -7.36 0.15
CA ILE A 317 7.14 -6.10 0.59
C ILE A 317 8.27 -5.09 0.77
N MET A 318 8.22 -4.00 0.03
CA MET A 318 9.20 -2.92 0.02
C MET A 318 8.47 -1.64 0.40
N ASP A 319 8.59 -1.24 1.65
CA ASP A 319 7.89 -0.07 2.16
C ASP A 319 8.78 0.68 3.16
N TYR A 320 8.45 1.94 3.38
CA TYR A 320 9.04 2.71 4.47
C TYR A 320 8.42 2.26 5.79
N GLY A 321 9.24 2.14 6.82
CA GLY A 321 8.76 1.69 8.10
C GLY A 321 9.88 1.35 9.05
N HIS A 322 9.48 0.94 10.25
CA HIS A 322 10.37 0.76 11.37
C HIS A 322 10.12 -0.55 12.10
N PHE A 323 11.22 -1.16 12.55
CA PHE A 323 11.16 -2.17 13.59
C PHE A 323 11.02 -1.44 14.93
N GLY A 324 9.79 -1.27 15.42
CA GLY A 324 9.51 -0.66 16.73
C GLY A 324 9.19 0.84 16.69
N GLU A 325 9.78 1.59 17.63
CA GLU A 325 9.30 2.87 18.16
C GLU A 325 9.30 4.05 17.18
N LYS A 326 8.11 4.39 16.65
CA LYS A 326 7.67 5.78 16.52
C LYS A 326 6.18 5.88 16.90
N GLY A 327 5.80 7.05 17.41
CA GLY A 327 4.44 7.37 17.84
C GLY A 327 3.57 7.81 16.67
N ASP A 328 3.66 9.07 16.28
CA ASP A 328 2.88 9.68 15.19
C ASP A 328 3.68 9.64 13.88
N THR A 329 3.37 8.67 13.04
CA THR A 329 4.02 8.49 11.73
C THR A 329 3.20 9.06 10.60
N PHE A 330 1.88 9.20 10.73
CA PHE A 330 1.02 9.80 9.71
C PHE A 330 1.43 11.24 9.41
N ARG A 331 1.94 11.45 8.20
CA ARG A 331 2.28 12.79 7.68
C ARG A 331 1.32 13.21 6.59
N VAL A 332 1.33 14.50 6.26
CA VAL A 332 0.73 15.00 5.03
C VAL A 332 1.75 15.91 4.35
N ARG A 333 2.43 15.46 3.29
CA ARG A 333 3.42 16.24 2.54
C ARG A 333 2.76 16.91 1.35
N LYS A 334 3.17 18.15 1.07
CA LYS A 334 2.71 18.93 -0.09
C LYS A 334 3.90 19.51 -0.82
N VAL A 335 4.27 18.94 -1.96
CA VAL A 335 5.29 19.48 -2.86
C VAL A 335 4.57 19.85 -4.15
N HIS A 336 4.51 21.15 -4.45
CA HIS A 336 3.75 21.74 -5.58
C HIS A 336 2.29 21.28 -5.61
N VAL A 337 1.49 21.80 -4.67
CA VAL A 337 0.03 21.70 -4.67
C VAL A 337 -0.55 20.26 -4.72
N VAL A 338 -0.36 19.38 -3.72
CA VAL A 338 -1.36 18.41 -3.12
C VAL A 338 -0.75 17.64 -1.91
N LEU A 339 -1.60 17.10 -1.01
CA LEU A 339 -1.41 16.39 0.28
C LEU A 339 -1.02 14.88 0.14
N PHE A 340 -0.01 14.39 0.87
CA PHE A 340 0.50 12.99 0.83
C PHE A 340 0.82 12.35 2.19
N PHE A 341 0.47 11.09 2.42
CA PHE A 341 0.80 10.40 3.67
C PHE A 341 2.12 9.64 3.62
N GLU A 342 3.04 9.96 4.53
CA GLU A 342 4.34 9.30 4.66
C GLU A 342 4.41 8.66 6.05
N PHE A 343 4.91 7.44 6.17
CA PHE A 343 5.33 6.82 7.42
C PHE A 343 6.87 6.75 7.40
N ILE A 344 7.56 7.57 8.22
CA ILE A 344 9.03 7.50 8.34
C ILE A 344 9.40 6.41 9.31
#